data_AF-A0A7H8LT82-F1
#
_entry.id   AF-A0A7H8LT82-F1
#
_cell.length_a   1.000
_cell.length_b   1.000
_cell.length_c   1.000
_cell.angle_alpha   90.00
_cell.angle_beta   90.00
_cell.angle_gamma   90.00
#
_symmetry.space_group_name_H-M   'P 1'
#
loop_
_entity.id
_entity.type
_entity.pdbx_description
1 polymer ?
#
loop_
_entity_poly.entity_id
_entity_poly.type
_entity_poly.pdbx_seq_one_letter_code
_entity_poly.pdbx_strand_id
1 'polypeptide(L)'
;MCEEVYRIIHAHQTFEAAHYGEHFGWDPAEREMFQDEPWYADAIRFADEWDQVAFDPGFDTPTLEHFAPRVRRVFGGTRTITK
;
A
#
# COMPACT_ATOMS: atom_id res chain seq x y z
N MET A 1 5.09 -11.45 -9.40
CA MET A 1 4.41 -10.34 -8.69
C MET A 1 5.15 -9.08 -9.11
N CYS A 2 4.45 -7.97 -9.37
CA CYS A 2 5.13 -6.76 -9.83
C CYS A 2 6.00 -6.23 -8.68
N GLU A 3 7.29 -6.00 -8.95
CA GLU A 3 8.24 -5.51 -7.94
C GLU A 3 7.77 -4.18 -7.33
N GLU A 4 7.28 -3.26 -8.16
CA GLU A 4 6.77 -1.95 -7.72
C GLU A 4 5.63 -2.07 -6.71
N VAL A 5 4.64 -2.93 -6.97
CA VAL A 5 3.51 -3.17 -6.06
C VAL A 5 4.01 -3.76 -4.74
N TYR A 6 4.98 -4.67 -4.80
CA TYR A 6 5.62 -5.20 -3.59
C TYR A 6 6.31 -4.11 -2.79
N ARG A 7 7.07 -3.21 -3.45
CA ARG A 7 7.80 -2.11 -2.79
C ARG A 7 6.85 -1.13 -2.12
N ILE A 8 5.77 -0.73 -2.80
CA ILE A 8 4.73 0.16 -2.26
C ILE A 8 4.11 -0.46 -1.00
N ILE A 9 3.65 -1.71 -1.08
CA ILE A 9 3.04 -2.40 0.06
C ILE A 9 4.06 -2.64 1.18
N HIS A 10 5.32 -2.92 0.87
CA HIS A 10 6.34 -3.12 1.88
C HIS A 10 6.66 -1.81 2.64
N ALA A 11 6.65 -0.68 1.95
CA ALA A 11 7.02 0.63 2.52
C ALA A 11 5.82 1.44 3.03
N HIS A 12 4.57 1.00 2.83
CA HIS A 12 3.37 1.84 3.05
C HIS A 12 3.35 2.55 4.41
N GLN A 13 3.69 1.87 5.51
CA GLN A 13 3.69 2.48 6.84
C GLN A 13 4.61 3.70 6.94
N THR A 14 5.77 3.69 6.27
CA THR A 14 6.67 4.84 6.24
C THR A 14 6.05 6.03 5.50
N PHE A 15 5.25 5.78 4.46
CA PHE A 15 4.55 6.83 3.72
C PHE A 15 3.34 7.35 4.49
N GLU A 16 2.59 6.47 5.16
CA GLU A 16 1.46 6.86 6.01
C GLU A 16 1.87 7.70 7.22
N ALA A 17 3.10 7.50 7.74
CA ALA A 17 3.62 8.26 8.87
C ALA A 17 3.63 9.78 8.62
N ALA A 18 3.56 10.23 7.36
CA ALA A 18 3.35 11.63 7.01
C ALA A 18 2.04 12.22 7.59
N HIS A 19 1.04 11.38 7.89
CA HIS A 19 -0.29 11.82 8.35
C HIS A 19 -0.49 11.71 9.86
N TYR A 20 0.12 10.71 10.50
CA TYR A 20 -0.07 10.44 11.94
C TYR A 20 1.21 10.23 12.74
N GLY A 21 2.38 10.19 12.08
CA GLY A 21 3.66 9.83 12.72
C GLY A 21 4.06 10.77 13.86
N GLU A 22 3.71 12.06 13.75
CA GLU A 22 3.97 13.05 14.81
C GLU A 22 3.32 12.67 16.14
N HIS A 23 2.16 12.01 16.13
CA HIS A 23 1.48 11.55 17.35
C HIS A 23 2.25 10.44 18.09
N PHE A 24 3.16 9.74 17.40
CA PHE A 24 3.99 8.67 17.93
C PHE A 24 5.46 9.08 18.08
N GLY A 25 5.81 10.35 17.78
CA GLY A 25 7.18 10.84 17.79
C GLY A 25 8.03 10.31 16.62
N TRP A 26 7.39 9.87 15.54
CA TRP A 26 8.05 9.46 14.31
C TRP A 26 8.28 10.66 13.39
N ASP A 27 9.24 10.52 12.47
CA ASP A 27 9.54 11.57 11.50
C ASP A 27 8.61 11.45 10.27
N PRO A 28 7.68 12.39 10.04
CA PRO A 28 6.79 12.35 8.87
C PRO A 28 7.54 12.49 7.54
N ALA A 29 8.79 12.98 7.54
CA ALA A 29 9.63 13.09 6.36
C ALA A 29 10.41 11.81 6.05
N GLU A 30 10.30 10.74 6.85
CA GLU A 30 11.06 9.49 6.65
C GLU A 30 10.82 8.89 5.25
N ARG A 31 9.64 9.11 4.65
CA ARG A 31 9.33 8.70 3.28
C ARG A 31 10.31 9.24 2.23
N GLU A 32 10.93 10.40 2.45
CA GLU A 32 11.87 11.04 1.52
C GLU A 32 13.14 10.22 1.27
N MET A 33 13.43 9.21 2.11
CA MET A 33 14.51 8.26 1.87
C MET A 33 14.31 7.46 0.56
N PHE A 34 13.09 7.41 0.05
CA PHE A 34 12.72 6.72 -1.19
C PHE A 34 12.50 7.66 -2.38
N GLN A 35 12.80 8.97 -2.27
CA GLN A 35 12.45 9.96 -3.30
C GLN A 35 12.99 9.65 -4.71
N ASP A 36 14.12 8.96 -4.80
CA ASP A 36 14.77 8.58 -6.06
C ASP A 36 14.28 7.24 -6.62
N GLU A 37 13.37 6.56 -5.91
CA GLU A 37 12.82 5.28 -6.34
C GLU A 37 11.70 5.46 -7.38
N PRO A 38 11.64 4.61 -8.43
CA PRO A 38 10.65 4.76 -9.50
C PRO A 38 9.19 4.59 -9.04
N TRP A 39 8.98 3.91 -7.91
CA TRP A 39 7.66 3.66 -7.30
C TRP A 39 7.24 4.72 -6.27
N TYR A 40 8.08 5.73 -6.00
CA TYR A 40 7.87 6.74 -4.96
C TYR A 40 6.54 7.49 -5.11
N ALA A 41 6.25 7.99 -6.33
CA ALA A 41 5.03 8.74 -6.60
C ALA A 41 3.76 7.89 -6.40
N ASP A 42 3.82 6.60 -6.75
CA ASP A 42 2.72 5.68 -6.53
C ASP A 42 2.55 5.33 -5.05
N ALA A 43 3.63 5.24 -4.28
CA ALA A 43 3.56 5.04 -2.82
C ALA A 43 2.96 6.25 -2.10
N ILE A 44 3.30 7.48 -2.51
CA ILE A 44 2.64 8.70 -2.02
C ILE A 44 1.14 8.61 -2.30
N ARG A 45 0.75 8.36 -3.55
CA ARG A 45 -0.67 8.29 -3.91
C ARG A 45 -1.41 7.21 -3.13
N PHE A 46 -0.81 6.04 -2.98
CA PHE A 46 -1.39 4.95 -2.20
C PHE A 46 -1.65 5.36 -0.75
N ALA A 47 -0.64 5.91 -0.06
CA ALA A 47 -0.76 6.31 1.33
C ALA A 47 -1.70 7.51 1.53
N ASP A 48 -1.55 8.57 0.72
CA ASP A 48 -2.23 9.86 0.90
C ASP A 48 -3.68 9.87 0.39
N GLU A 49 -4.01 9.03 -0.59
CA GLU A 49 -5.36 9.00 -1.17
C GLU A 49 -6.19 7.78 -0.79
N TRP A 50 -5.55 6.64 -0.46
CA TRP A 50 -6.26 5.37 -0.27
C TRP A 50 -6.12 4.78 1.13
N ASP A 51 -4.90 4.66 1.67
CA ASP A 51 -4.65 3.92 2.92
C ASP A 51 -5.10 4.73 4.14
N GLN A 52 -4.54 5.93 4.34
CA GLN A 52 -4.81 6.71 5.54
C GLN A 52 -6.27 7.20 5.64
N VAL A 53 -6.99 7.28 4.53
CA VAL A 53 -8.42 7.65 4.53
C VAL A 53 -9.37 6.48 4.80
N ALA A 54 -8.88 5.22 4.80
CA ALA A 54 -9.72 4.03 4.86
C ALA A 54 -10.21 3.66 6.28
N PHE A 55 -10.10 4.56 7.25
CA PHE A 55 -10.50 4.33 8.65
C PHE A 55 -11.94 4.76 8.97
N ASP A 56 -12.78 5.08 7.98
CA ASP A 56 -14.20 5.40 8.21
C ASP A 56 -15.03 4.12 8.49
N PRO A 57 -15.51 3.90 9.73
CA PRO A 57 -16.31 2.72 10.06
C PRO A 57 -17.71 2.75 9.44
N GLY A 58 -18.16 3.90 8.93
CA GLY A 58 -19.44 4.10 8.26
C GLY A 58 -19.38 3.96 6.74
N PHE A 59 -18.19 3.76 6.15
CA PHE A 59 -18.04 3.64 4.71
C PHE A 59 -18.67 2.34 4.19
N ASP A 60 -19.54 2.45 3.19
CA ASP A 60 -20.20 1.30 2.58
C ASP A 60 -19.20 0.50 1.75
N THR A 61 -18.63 -0.54 2.36
CA THR A 61 -17.65 -1.43 1.74
C THR A 61 -18.32 -2.72 1.25
N PRO A 62 -18.04 -3.18 0.02
CA PRO A 62 -18.47 -4.50 -0.43
C PRO A 62 -17.90 -5.61 0.47
N THR A 63 -18.61 -6.73 0.58
CA THR A 63 -18.09 -7.90 1.31
C THR A 63 -16.86 -8.50 0.63
N LEU A 64 -16.11 -9.35 1.35
CA LEU A 64 -14.92 -10.02 0.82
C LEU A 64 -15.21 -10.83 -0.46
N GLU A 65 -16.41 -11.41 -0.60
CA GLU A 65 -16.83 -12.17 -1.78
C GLU A 65 -16.81 -11.32 -3.05
N HIS A 66 -17.11 -10.02 -2.94
CA HIS A 66 -17.03 -9.08 -4.07
C HIS A 66 -15.62 -9.03 -4.69
N PHE A 67 -14.58 -9.16 -3.86
CA PHE A 67 -13.17 -9.06 -4.28
C PHE A 67 -12.58 -10.41 -4.70
N ALA A 68 -13.15 -11.52 -4.24
CA ALA A 68 -12.61 -12.87 -4.44
C ALA A 68 -12.26 -13.23 -5.91
N PRO A 69 -13.05 -12.86 -6.94
CA PRO A 69 -12.67 -13.11 -8.34
C PRO A 69 -11.37 -12.40 -8.76
N ARG A 70 -11.13 -11.18 -8.26
CA ARG A 70 -9.93 -10.39 -8.57
C ARG A 70 -8.70 -10.97 -7.90
N VAL A 71 -8.83 -11.40 -6.65
CA VAL A 71 -7.77 -12.10 -5.91
C VAL A 71 -7.40 -13.39 -6.62
N ARG A 72 -8.39 -14.23 -7.00
CA ARG A 72 -8.14 -15.47 -7.76
C ARG A 72 -7.48 -15.21 -9.11
N ARG A 73 -7.82 -14.12 -9.80
CA ARG A 73 -7.15 -13.74 -11.06
C ARG A 73 -5.66 -13.46 -10.86
N VAL A 74 -5.27 -12.79 -9.77
CA VAL A 74 -3.87 -12.42 -9.50
C VAL A 74 -3.07 -13.60 -8.92
N PHE A 75 -3.67 -14.38 -8.02
CA PHE A 75 -2.97 -15.38 -7.22
C PHE A 75 -3.25 -16.84 -7.62
N GLY A 76 -4.30 -17.10 -8.42
CA GLY A 76 -4.77 -18.45 -8.74
C GLY A 76 -4.03 -19.15 -9.89
N GLY A 77 -3.12 -18.46 -10.58
CA GLY A 77 -2.27 -19.07 -11.61
C GLY A 77 -1.08 -19.82 -11.01
N THR A 78 -0.62 -20.87 -11.69
CA THR A 78 0.61 -21.59 -11.33
C THR A 78 1.80 -20.64 -11.41
N ARG A 79 2.50 -20.45 -10.28
CA ARG A 79 3.78 -19.74 -10.26
C ARG A 79 4.91 -20.77 -10.30
N THR A 80 5.57 -20.88 -11.44
CA THR A 80 6.81 -21.65 -11.54
C THR A 80 7.90 -20.88 -10.80
N ILE A 81 8.24 -21.34 -9.60
CA ILE A 81 9.41 -20.84 -8.88
C ILE A 81 10.61 -21.54 -9.49
N THR A 82 11.29 -20.89 -10.44
CA THR A 82 12.60 -21.36 -10.90
C THR A 82 13.58 -21.14 -9.76
N LYS A 83 14.12 -22.24 -9.24
CA LYS A 83 15.16 -22.24 -8.21
C LYS A 83 16.52 -21.91 -8.84
#